data_AF-A0A814WAM7-F1
#
_entry.id   AF-A0A814WAM7-F1
#
_cell.length_a   1.000
_cell.length_b   1.000
_cell.length_c   1.000
_cell.angle_alpha   90.00
_cell.angle_beta   90.00
_cell.angle_gamma   90.00
#
_symmetry.space_group_name_H-M   'P 1'
#
loop_
_entity.id
_entity.type
_entity.pdbx_description
1 polymer ?
#
loop_
_entity_poly.entity_id
_entity_poly.type
_entity_poly.pdbx_seq_one_letter_code
_entity_poly.pdbx_strand_id
1 'polypeptide(L)'
;MVDGVQLSTTFFKAVLLSKFLFNLLPLSSTNVYGYLWRHYGNYTKTLFGELMKTRIEIFPTFVQFRVAIPRLANSKTIRQCQDNILRDELQFKREFLRQAAKHLARLDQALKEAVPHIIYVRLKSISTELVNKKLIIMQNKHKNKLDYLRAKYFAYVPERQTQLDPVKNLSDYILSEDEHDALVNGLNHVYAPEKFNQPQFVCDMEYFYSRLLNFKTPYRHYESKPAHLNISHKLTPTELNTASEIRQAANSFQKAAQTELKHFGKVNRKTFTALRSLAKNKSIVISRPDKGRGVVIMNRADYLRKMNFGVDVKDISTRMYTTVFFFICIRRRADKGRKYEGYIRFGHTYTNQNLTKQVDHLKSTVARGYQREGANGTYVIFQMNSSRAS
;
A
#
# COMPACT_ATOMS: atom_id res chain seq x y z
N MET A 1 11.22 58.41 -1.82
CA MET A 1 10.74 57.69 -0.62
C MET A 1 9.30 58.08 -0.31
N VAL A 2 8.35 57.74 -1.17
CA VAL A 2 6.91 57.61 -0.87
C VAL A 2 6.43 56.70 -2.00
N ASP A 3 6.13 55.44 -1.70
CA ASP A 3 5.34 54.49 -2.54
C ASP A 3 5.36 53.05 -1.99
N GLY A 4 5.66 52.87 -0.70
CA GLY A 4 5.59 51.56 -0.03
C GLY A 4 4.23 51.22 0.60
N VAL A 5 3.31 52.19 0.71
CA VAL A 5 2.11 52.05 1.56
C VAL A 5 0.83 51.76 0.75
N GLN A 6 0.78 52.05 -0.56
CA GLN A 6 -0.41 51.79 -1.38
C GLN A 6 -0.53 50.35 -1.92
N LEU A 7 0.56 49.59 -2.04
CA LEU A 7 0.47 48.17 -2.43
C LEU A 7 -0.18 47.29 -1.35
N SER A 8 0.00 47.64 -0.07
CA SER A 8 -0.55 46.89 1.07
C SER A 8 -2.09 46.98 1.14
N THR A 9 -2.65 48.18 0.95
CA THR A 9 -4.10 48.40 1.01
C THR A 9 -4.84 47.79 -0.18
N THR A 10 -4.20 47.72 -1.34
CA THR A 10 -4.77 47.11 -2.55
C THR A 10 -4.80 45.59 -2.45
N PHE A 11 -3.75 44.99 -1.87
CA PHE A 11 -3.71 43.55 -1.58
C PHE A 11 -4.72 43.16 -0.49
N PHE A 12 -4.84 43.95 0.59
CA PHE A 12 -5.82 43.71 1.65
C PHE A 12 -7.27 43.85 1.15
N LYS A 13 -7.56 44.83 0.29
CA LYS A 13 -8.88 44.99 -0.33
C LYS A 13 -9.22 43.83 -1.27
N ALA A 14 -8.24 43.29 -2.00
CA ALA A 14 -8.44 42.12 -2.85
C ALA A 14 -8.65 40.82 -2.04
N VAL A 15 -7.96 40.66 -0.91
CA VAL A 15 -8.15 39.52 0.01
C VAL A 15 -9.51 39.61 0.71
N LEU A 16 -9.94 40.81 1.11
CA LEU A 16 -11.27 41.03 1.69
C LEU A 16 -12.40 40.84 0.67
N LEU A 17 -12.25 41.33 -0.56
CA LEU A 17 -13.22 41.09 -1.65
C LEU A 17 -13.31 39.61 -2.01
N SER A 18 -12.18 38.88 -2.03
CA SER A 18 -12.22 37.44 -2.27
C SER A 18 -12.90 36.68 -1.12
N LYS A 19 -12.60 37.00 0.15
CA LYS A 19 -13.32 36.43 1.32
C LYS A 19 -14.81 36.77 1.31
N PHE A 20 -15.18 37.99 0.91
CA PHE A 20 -16.56 38.44 0.81
C PHE A 20 -17.30 37.72 -0.32
N LEU A 21 -16.68 37.55 -1.48
CA LEU A 21 -17.22 36.76 -2.61
C LEU A 21 -17.30 35.26 -2.29
N PHE A 22 -16.39 34.71 -1.49
CA PHE A 22 -16.46 33.34 -0.98
C PHE A 22 -17.58 33.11 0.06
N ASN A 23 -18.04 34.17 0.74
CA ASN A 23 -19.15 34.12 1.68
C ASN A 23 -20.50 34.42 1.02
N LEU A 24 -20.53 35.22 -0.05
CA LEU A 24 -21.77 35.60 -0.77
C LEU A 24 -22.20 34.58 -1.82
N LEU A 25 -21.26 33.86 -2.43
CA LEU A 25 -21.56 32.75 -3.31
C LEU A 25 -21.43 31.46 -2.50
N PRO A 26 -22.44 30.56 -2.47
CA PRO A 26 -22.34 29.26 -1.82
C PRO A 26 -21.48 28.30 -2.67
N LEU A 27 -20.33 28.79 -3.13
CA LEU A 27 -19.33 28.01 -3.84
C LEU A 27 -18.41 27.45 -2.77
N SER A 28 -18.75 26.24 -2.29
CA SER A 28 -17.86 25.44 -1.46
C SER A 28 -16.44 25.41 -2.07
N SER A 29 -15.40 25.39 -1.23
CA SER A 29 -13.98 25.30 -1.66
C SER A 29 -13.73 24.18 -2.69
N THR A 30 -14.57 23.16 -2.69
CA THR A 30 -14.70 22.07 -3.67
C THR A 30 -14.97 22.52 -5.11
N ASN A 31 -15.74 23.59 -5.34
CA ASN A 31 -16.06 24.10 -6.69
C ASN A 31 -14.88 24.86 -7.33
N VAL A 32 -14.09 25.57 -6.53
CA VAL A 32 -12.86 26.24 -6.99
C VAL A 32 -11.76 25.22 -7.26
N TYR A 33 -11.64 24.18 -6.43
CA TYR A 33 -10.79 23.02 -6.72
C TYR A 33 -11.21 22.31 -8.02
N GLY A 34 -12.51 22.17 -8.26
CA GLY A 34 -13.05 21.65 -9.51
C GLY A 34 -12.68 22.51 -10.73
N TYR A 35 -12.65 23.83 -10.60
CA TYR A 35 -12.24 24.75 -11.66
C TYR A 35 -10.72 24.71 -11.94
N LEU A 36 -9.89 24.67 -10.90
CA LEU A 36 -8.43 24.56 -11.03
C LEU A 36 -7.98 23.19 -11.57
N TRP A 37 -8.69 22.12 -11.22
CA TRP A 37 -8.43 20.76 -11.72
C TRP A 37 -8.85 20.57 -13.19
N ARG A 38 -9.77 21.39 -13.74
CA ARG A 38 -10.15 21.37 -15.17
C ARG A 38 -9.02 21.78 -16.11
N HIS A 39 -8.20 22.75 -15.70
CA HIS A 39 -6.99 23.11 -16.46
C HIS A 39 -5.93 22.02 -16.45
N TYR A 40 -5.94 21.16 -15.42
CA TYR A 40 -5.14 19.94 -15.37
C TYR A 40 -5.49 19.00 -16.53
N GLY A 41 -6.77 18.86 -16.86
CA GLY A 41 -7.21 17.95 -17.91
C GLY A 41 -6.84 18.39 -19.33
N ASN A 42 -7.08 19.66 -19.69
CA ASN A 42 -6.74 20.17 -21.04
C ASN A 42 -5.23 20.09 -21.32
N TYR A 43 -4.38 20.32 -20.32
CA TYR A 43 -2.94 20.21 -20.51
C TYR A 43 -2.41 18.78 -20.37
N THR A 44 -3.04 17.89 -19.58
CA THR A 44 -2.73 16.46 -19.66
C THR A 44 -2.96 15.93 -21.08
N LYS A 45 -4.01 16.37 -21.79
CA LYS A 45 -4.22 15.98 -23.19
C LYS A 45 -3.04 16.37 -24.09
N THR A 46 -2.48 17.56 -23.92
CA THR A 46 -1.33 18.04 -24.70
C THR A 46 -0.03 17.32 -24.31
N LEU A 47 0.26 17.23 -23.01
CA LEU A 47 1.47 16.58 -22.50
C LEU A 47 1.51 15.08 -22.83
N PHE A 48 0.40 14.37 -22.62
CA PHE A 48 0.29 12.95 -22.98
C PHE A 48 0.28 12.77 -24.51
N GLY A 49 -0.32 13.70 -25.26
CA GLY A 49 -0.27 13.69 -26.72
C GLY A 49 1.15 13.85 -27.27
N GLU A 50 1.97 14.72 -26.66
CA GLU A 50 3.38 14.88 -27.04
C GLU A 50 4.25 13.71 -26.60
N LEU A 51 4.02 13.17 -25.40
CA LEU A 51 4.67 11.94 -24.92
C LEU A 51 4.44 10.76 -25.88
N MET A 52 3.23 10.62 -26.41
CA MET A 52 2.89 9.57 -27.38
C MET A 52 3.50 9.81 -28.78
N LYS A 53 3.83 11.06 -29.14
CA LYS A 53 4.48 11.40 -30.42
C LYS A 53 5.99 11.12 -30.37
N THR A 54 6.63 11.35 -29.23
CA THR A 54 8.03 10.97 -29.05
C THR A 54 8.11 9.46 -28.86
N ARG A 55 8.80 8.72 -29.74
CA ARG A 55 8.99 7.25 -29.71
C ARG A 55 9.68 6.70 -28.43
N ILE A 56 9.78 7.49 -27.36
CA ILE A 56 10.36 7.07 -26.09
C ILE A 56 9.21 6.46 -25.28
N GLU A 57 9.23 5.14 -25.10
CA GLU A 57 8.24 4.37 -24.34
C GLU A 57 8.34 4.67 -22.82
N ILE A 58 8.05 5.91 -22.42
CA ILE A 58 8.03 6.31 -21.02
C ILE A 58 6.64 6.04 -20.45
N PHE A 59 6.48 4.90 -19.78
CA PHE A 59 5.26 4.60 -19.04
C PHE A 59 5.22 5.35 -17.70
N PRO A 60 4.12 6.04 -17.37
CA PRO A 60 3.92 6.63 -16.04
C PRO A 60 4.02 5.59 -14.91
N THR A 61 4.47 6.00 -13.72
CA THR A 61 4.64 5.07 -12.59
C THR A 61 3.35 4.37 -12.14
N PHE A 62 2.17 4.94 -12.41
CA PHE A 62 0.89 4.34 -12.02
C PHE A 62 0.47 3.17 -12.93
N VAL A 63 0.97 3.11 -14.17
CA VAL A 63 0.79 1.94 -15.05
C VAL A 63 1.89 0.89 -14.85
N GLN A 64 3.00 1.25 -14.21
CA GLN A 64 4.10 0.31 -14.00
C GLN A 64 3.75 -0.75 -12.94
N PHE A 65 3.58 -1.99 -13.40
CA PHE A 65 3.42 -3.14 -12.53
C PHE A 65 4.73 -3.51 -11.83
N ARG A 66 4.64 -3.81 -10.54
CA ARG A 66 5.74 -4.47 -9.83
C ARG A 66 5.67 -5.96 -10.10
N VAL A 67 6.51 -6.43 -10.99
CA VAL A 67 6.60 -7.86 -11.34
C VAL A 67 7.65 -8.53 -10.46
N ALA A 68 7.35 -9.74 -9.97
CA ALA A 68 8.30 -10.51 -9.15
C ALA A 68 9.60 -10.80 -9.91
N ILE A 69 9.49 -11.07 -11.22
CA ILE A 69 10.60 -11.33 -12.12
C ILE A 69 10.86 -10.08 -12.97
N PRO A 70 11.98 -9.36 -12.80
CA PRO A 70 12.27 -8.14 -13.54
C PRO A 70 12.28 -8.31 -15.07
N ARG A 71 12.69 -9.49 -15.56
CA ARG A 71 12.70 -9.81 -17.00
C ARG A 71 11.31 -9.75 -17.64
N LEU A 72 10.27 -10.09 -16.88
CA LEU A 72 8.89 -10.05 -17.37
C LEU A 72 8.35 -8.63 -17.49
N ALA A 73 8.93 -7.65 -16.77
CA ALA A 73 8.46 -6.26 -16.80
C ALA A 73 8.51 -5.65 -18.21
N ASN A 74 9.41 -6.14 -19.06
CA ASN A 74 9.54 -5.74 -20.47
C ASN A 74 8.84 -6.69 -21.44
N SER A 75 8.11 -7.71 -20.96
CA SER A 75 7.39 -8.63 -21.83
C SER A 75 6.31 -7.90 -22.63
N LYS A 76 6.05 -8.37 -23.85
CA LYS A 76 5.02 -7.82 -24.75
C LYS A 76 3.64 -7.75 -24.07
N THR A 77 3.28 -8.79 -23.33
CA THR A 77 2.00 -8.88 -22.61
C THR A 77 1.88 -7.81 -21.52
N ILE A 78 2.93 -7.59 -20.73
CA ILE A 78 2.91 -6.55 -19.69
C ILE A 78 2.84 -5.17 -20.32
N ARG A 79 3.61 -4.90 -21.38
CA ARG A 79 3.53 -3.62 -22.12
C ARG A 79 2.14 -3.38 -22.70
N GLN A 80 1.53 -4.40 -23.32
CA GLN A 80 0.17 -4.30 -23.84
C GLN A 80 -0.86 -3.99 -22.74
N CYS A 81 -0.70 -4.59 -21.56
CA CYS A 81 -1.54 -4.29 -20.41
C CYS A 81 -1.35 -2.83 -19.93
N GLN A 82 -0.09 -2.37 -19.85
CA GLN A 82 0.24 -0.98 -19.51
C GLN A 82 -0.37 0.03 -20.50
N ASP A 83 -0.29 -0.27 -21.80
CA ASP A 83 -0.89 0.53 -22.86
C ASP A 83 -2.41 0.60 -22.71
N ASN A 84 -3.06 -0.53 -22.45
CA ASN A 84 -4.52 -0.57 -22.28
C ASN A 84 -4.96 0.27 -21.08
N ILE A 85 -4.31 0.12 -19.92
CA ILE A 85 -4.63 0.93 -18.74
C ILE A 85 -4.40 2.42 -19.03
N LEU A 86 -3.33 2.76 -19.75
CA LEU A 86 -3.06 4.14 -20.13
C LEU A 86 -4.16 4.70 -21.04
N ARG A 87 -4.64 3.93 -22.03
CA ARG A 87 -5.74 4.33 -22.91
C ARG A 87 -7.04 4.52 -22.13
N ASP A 88 -7.35 3.61 -21.23
CA ASP A 88 -8.56 3.68 -20.40
C ASP A 88 -8.54 4.91 -19.49
N GLU A 89 -7.40 5.18 -18.84
CA GLU A 89 -7.21 6.39 -18.02
C GLU A 89 -7.35 7.66 -18.87
N LEU A 90 -6.81 7.68 -20.09
CA LEU A 90 -6.95 8.81 -21.01
C LEU A 90 -8.42 9.01 -21.43
N GLN A 91 -9.14 7.93 -21.71
CA GLN A 91 -10.56 8.00 -22.04
C GLN A 91 -11.38 8.51 -20.85
N PHE A 92 -11.14 7.97 -19.66
CA PHE A 92 -11.76 8.44 -18.42
C PHE A 92 -11.54 9.93 -18.20
N LYS A 93 -10.30 10.41 -18.34
CA LYS A 93 -9.94 11.85 -18.23
C LYS A 93 -10.67 12.71 -19.25
N ARG A 94 -10.81 12.25 -20.50
CA ARG A 94 -11.55 12.95 -21.57
C ARG A 94 -13.04 13.09 -21.24
N GLU A 95 -13.65 12.01 -20.76
CA GLU A 95 -15.07 12.04 -20.38
C GLU A 95 -15.30 12.94 -19.16
N PHE A 96 -14.43 12.85 -18.16
CA PHE A 96 -14.46 13.73 -17.01
C PHE A 96 -14.34 15.21 -17.43
N LEU A 97 -13.43 15.53 -18.34
CA LEU A 97 -13.29 16.88 -18.91
C LEU A 97 -14.56 17.35 -19.61
N ARG A 98 -15.20 16.48 -20.40
CA ARG A 98 -16.44 16.80 -21.11
C ARG A 98 -17.57 17.13 -20.14
N GLN A 99 -17.72 16.34 -19.07
CA GLN A 99 -18.72 16.59 -18.02
C GLN A 99 -18.43 17.90 -17.28
N ALA A 100 -17.16 18.15 -16.93
CA ALA A 100 -16.76 19.36 -16.24
C ALA A 100 -16.96 20.62 -17.10
N ALA A 101 -16.74 20.54 -18.42
CA ALA A 101 -17.00 21.63 -19.36
C ALA A 101 -18.50 21.95 -19.45
N LYS A 102 -19.36 20.93 -19.51
CA LYS A 102 -20.83 21.13 -19.47
C LYS A 102 -21.27 21.80 -18.18
N HIS A 103 -20.74 21.37 -17.04
CA HIS A 103 -21.06 21.98 -15.75
C HIS A 103 -20.56 23.42 -15.66
N LEU A 104 -19.38 23.72 -16.21
CA LEU A 104 -18.87 25.09 -16.29
C LEU A 104 -19.76 26.00 -17.12
N ALA A 105 -20.21 25.55 -18.28
CA ALA A 105 -21.09 26.33 -19.15
C ALA A 105 -22.39 26.71 -18.44
N ARG A 106 -22.95 25.78 -17.64
CA ARG A 106 -24.14 26.06 -16.80
C ARG A 106 -23.86 27.13 -15.74
N LEU A 107 -22.72 27.04 -15.05
CA LEU A 107 -22.33 28.04 -14.05
C LEU A 107 -22.03 29.42 -14.66
N ASP A 108 -21.40 29.46 -15.83
CA ASP A 108 -21.12 30.71 -16.55
C ASP A 108 -22.41 31.39 -16.98
N GLN A 109 -23.39 30.62 -17.47
CA GLN A 109 -24.72 31.12 -17.82
C GLN A 109 -25.46 31.65 -16.59
N ALA A 110 -25.51 30.88 -15.51
CA ALA A 110 -26.15 31.31 -14.26
C ALA A 110 -25.50 32.59 -13.69
N LEU A 111 -24.17 32.71 -13.77
CA LEU A 111 -23.46 33.93 -13.36
C LEU A 111 -23.83 35.11 -14.25
N LYS A 112 -23.89 34.91 -15.56
CA LYS A 112 -24.26 35.96 -16.53
C LYS A 112 -25.67 36.51 -16.30
N GLU A 113 -26.60 35.66 -15.85
CA GLU A 113 -27.96 36.04 -15.48
C GLU A 113 -28.04 36.75 -14.12
N ALA A 114 -27.20 36.35 -13.16
CA ALA A 114 -27.25 36.84 -11.79
C ALA A 114 -26.58 38.20 -11.55
N VAL A 115 -25.66 38.63 -12.42
CA VAL A 115 -24.90 39.88 -12.21
C VAL A 115 -24.99 40.83 -13.40
N PRO A 116 -24.90 42.16 -13.18
CA PRO A 116 -24.80 43.14 -14.26
C PRO A 116 -23.66 42.83 -15.24
N HIS A 117 -23.89 43.08 -16.52
CA HIS A 117 -22.97 42.68 -17.59
C HIS A 117 -21.53 43.17 -17.39
N ILE A 118 -21.35 44.41 -16.93
CA ILE A 118 -20.03 44.99 -16.66
C ILE A 118 -19.26 44.22 -15.56
N ILE A 119 -19.96 43.76 -14.52
CA ILE A 119 -19.38 42.96 -13.45
C ILE A 119 -19.02 41.56 -13.98
N TYR A 120 -19.90 40.94 -14.77
CA TYR A 120 -19.64 39.65 -15.40
C TYR A 120 -18.36 39.70 -16.26
N VAL A 121 -18.20 40.71 -17.12
CA VAL A 121 -17.03 40.88 -17.97
C VAL A 121 -15.75 40.99 -17.13
N ARG A 122 -15.78 41.78 -16.05
CA ARG A 122 -14.62 41.92 -15.16
C ARG A 122 -14.28 40.62 -14.44
N LEU A 123 -15.27 39.92 -13.90
CA LEU A 123 -15.07 38.62 -13.23
C LEU A 123 -14.51 37.57 -14.19
N LYS A 124 -15.01 37.53 -15.42
CA LYS A 124 -14.51 36.64 -16.48
C LYS A 124 -13.05 36.92 -16.79
N SER A 125 -12.68 38.20 -16.97
CA SER A 125 -11.30 38.62 -17.19
C SER A 125 -10.36 38.19 -16.07
N ILE A 126 -10.75 38.41 -14.81
CA ILE A 126 -9.96 37.98 -13.63
C ILE A 126 -9.81 36.46 -13.61
N SER A 127 -10.90 35.72 -13.86
CA SER A 127 -10.89 34.26 -13.90
C SER A 127 -9.92 33.74 -14.98
N THR A 128 -9.97 34.31 -16.19
CA THR A 128 -9.06 33.96 -17.29
C THR A 128 -7.60 34.25 -16.93
N GLU A 129 -7.31 35.38 -16.28
CA GLU A 129 -5.94 35.71 -15.85
C GLU A 129 -5.40 34.71 -14.82
N LEU A 130 -6.21 34.37 -13.80
CA LEU A 130 -5.84 33.38 -12.78
C LEU A 130 -5.59 32.00 -13.39
N VAL A 131 -6.45 31.61 -14.33
CA VAL A 131 -6.31 30.39 -15.12
C VAL A 131 -5.01 30.36 -15.89
N ASN A 132 -4.70 31.43 -16.63
CA ASN A 132 -3.51 31.52 -17.46
C ASN A 132 -2.24 31.45 -16.59
N LYS A 133 -2.20 32.16 -15.46
CA LYS A 133 -1.09 32.08 -14.50
C LYS A 133 -0.87 30.64 -14.00
N LYS A 134 -1.94 29.94 -13.63
CA LYS A 134 -1.86 28.54 -13.17
C LYS A 134 -1.43 27.60 -14.29
N LEU A 135 -1.89 27.84 -15.51
CA LEU A 135 -1.54 27.06 -16.69
C LEU A 135 -0.04 27.14 -16.96
N ILE A 136 0.55 28.34 -16.95
CA ILE A 136 2.00 28.54 -17.14
C ILE A 136 2.82 27.81 -16.06
N ILE A 137 2.45 27.96 -14.79
CA ILE A 137 3.15 27.28 -13.68
C ILE A 137 3.10 25.75 -13.86
N MET A 138 1.95 25.23 -14.26
CA MET A 138 1.76 23.78 -14.48
C MET A 138 2.55 23.28 -15.68
N GLN A 139 2.56 24.04 -16.78
CA GLN A 139 3.35 23.75 -17.97
C GLN A 139 4.83 23.63 -17.63
N ASN A 140 5.37 24.59 -16.89
CA ASN A 140 6.77 24.57 -16.46
C ASN A 140 7.07 23.36 -15.56
N LYS A 141 6.20 23.06 -14.59
CA LYS A 141 6.37 21.87 -13.72
C LYS A 141 6.40 20.56 -14.51
N HIS A 142 5.52 20.41 -15.49
CA HIS A 142 5.47 19.19 -16.31
C HIS A 142 6.63 19.11 -17.30
N LYS A 143 7.03 20.22 -17.91
CA LYS A 143 8.22 20.30 -18.75
C LYS A 143 9.46 19.84 -17.97
N ASN A 144 9.68 20.41 -16.78
CA ASN A 144 10.80 20.02 -15.90
C ASN A 144 10.73 18.53 -15.52
N LYS A 145 9.53 18.00 -15.25
CA LYS A 145 9.35 16.57 -14.93
C LYS A 145 9.66 15.69 -16.13
N LEU A 146 9.25 16.09 -17.33
CA LEU A 146 9.51 15.37 -18.57
C LEU A 146 11.00 15.37 -18.91
N ASP A 147 11.64 16.53 -18.78
CA ASP A 147 13.08 16.68 -19.00
C ASP A 147 13.89 15.85 -17.99
N TYR A 148 13.48 15.83 -16.72
CA TYR A 148 14.07 14.95 -15.70
C TYR A 148 13.92 13.46 -16.06
N LEU A 149 12.74 13.03 -16.52
CA LEU A 149 12.51 11.64 -16.93
C LEU A 149 13.36 11.25 -18.15
N ARG A 150 13.48 12.16 -19.13
CA ARG A 150 14.34 11.97 -20.31
C ARG A 150 15.81 11.85 -19.89
N ALA A 151 16.31 12.78 -19.09
CA ALA A 151 17.68 12.76 -18.59
C ALA A 151 18.00 11.46 -17.82
N LYS A 152 17.08 11.02 -16.95
CA LYS A 152 17.24 9.78 -16.19
C LYS A 152 17.23 8.53 -17.08
N TYR A 153 16.43 8.53 -18.14
CA TYR A 153 16.37 7.41 -19.09
C TYR A 153 17.72 7.24 -19.82
N PHE A 154 18.34 8.34 -20.25
CA PHE A 154 19.65 8.29 -20.92
C PHE A 154 20.82 7.99 -19.98
N ALA A 155 20.73 8.37 -18.70
CA ALA A 155 21.75 8.04 -17.70
C ALA A 155 21.74 6.55 -17.30
N TYR A 156 20.64 5.83 -17.54
CA TYR A 156 20.56 4.39 -17.33
C TYR A 156 21.13 3.66 -18.55
N VAL A 157 22.44 3.79 -18.78
CA VAL A 157 23.17 2.74 -19.51
C VAL A 157 23.17 1.56 -18.56
N PRO A 158 22.53 0.42 -18.88
CA PRO A 158 22.69 -0.76 -18.06
C PRO A 158 24.16 -1.13 -18.17
N GLU A 159 24.95 -0.73 -17.16
CA GLU A 159 26.19 -1.43 -16.87
C GLU A 159 25.83 -2.90 -16.97
N ARG A 160 26.49 -3.60 -17.90
CA ARG A 160 26.47 -5.05 -17.96
C ARG A 160 27.05 -5.49 -16.63
N GLN A 161 26.20 -5.54 -15.60
CA GLN A 161 26.53 -6.14 -14.33
C GLN A 161 26.79 -7.59 -14.69
N THR A 162 28.07 -7.94 -14.81
CA THR A 162 28.56 -9.30 -14.66
C THR A 162 27.75 -9.87 -13.51
N GLN A 163 26.92 -10.86 -13.84
CA GLN A 163 25.84 -11.34 -13.02
C GLN A 163 26.45 -11.95 -11.75
N LEU A 164 26.72 -11.11 -10.76
CA LEU A 164 27.28 -11.55 -9.49
C LEU A 164 26.27 -12.54 -8.91
N ASP A 165 26.75 -13.74 -8.61
CA ASP A 165 25.93 -14.78 -8.01
C ASP A 165 25.24 -14.19 -6.76
N PRO A 166 23.90 -14.13 -6.72
CA PRO A 166 23.19 -13.60 -5.57
C PRO A 166 23.42 -14.46 -4.32
N VAL A 167 23.85 -15.72 -4.46
CA VAL A 167 24.11 -16.63 -3.35
C VAL A 167 25.60 -16.62 -3.02
N LYS A 168 25.95 -16.12 -1.83
CA LYS A 168 27.31 -16.21 -1.28
C LYS A 168 27.37 -17.29 -0.22
N ASN A 169 28.01 -18.41 -0.54
CA ASN A 169 28.26 -19.48 0.41
C ASN A 169 29.61 -19.26 1.13
N LEU A 170 29.55 -18.98 2.43
CA LEU A 170 30.71 -18.84 3.33
C LEU A 170 30.74 -19.97 4.38
N SER A 171 29.96 -21.03 4.18
CA SER A 171 29.93 -22.21 5.04
C SER A 171 30.73 -23.35 4.42
N ASP A 172 31.09 -24.34 5.23
CA ASP A 172 31.73 -25.56 4.74
C ASP A 172 30.74 -26.51 4.05
N TYR A 173 29.44 -26.20 4.14
CA TYR A 173 28.38 -27.00 3.53
C TYR A 173 28.35 -26.76 2.01
N ILE A 174 28.48 -27.84 1.24
CA ILE A 174 28.36 -27.82 -0.22
C ILE A 174 26.89 -27.88 -0.58
N LEU A 175 26.36 -26.80 -1.18
CA LEU A 175 24.99 -26.76 -1.69
C LEU A 175 24.87 -27.69 -2.90
N SER A 176 23.78 -28.45 -2.93
CA SER A 176 23.34 -29.07 -4.18
C SER A 176 22.85 -28.00 -5.18
N GLU A 177 22.81 -28.36 -6.47
CA GLU A 177 22.31 -27.48 -7.53
C GLU A 177 20.86 -27.02 -7.27
N ASP A 178 19.98 -27.95 -6.84
CA ASP A 178 18.59 -27.65 -6.48
C ASP A 178 18.48 -26.66 -5.30
N GLU A 179 19.41 -26.72 -4.34
CA GLU A 179 19.46 -25.82 -3.18
C GLU A 179 19.98 -24.44 -3.57
N HIS A 180 20.98 -24.38 -4.43
CA HIS A 180 21.48 -23.11 -4.98
C HIS A 180 20.39 -22.40 -5.78
N ASP A 181 19.76 -23.10 -6.74
CA ASP A 181 18.66 -22.58 -7.56
C ASP A 181 17.48 -22.10 -6.72
N ALA A 182 17.17 -22.79 -5.62
CA ALA A 182 16.13 -22.37 -4.69
C ALA A 182 16.46 -21.04 -3.97
N LEU A 183 17.75 -20.75 -3.76
CA LEU A 183 18.20 -19.55 -3.06
C LEU A 183 18.50 -18.37 -4.00
N VAL A 184 18.74 -18.60 -5.30
CA VAL A 184 19.05 -17.57 -6.30
C VAL A 184 18.00 -16.45 -6.36
N ASN A 185 16.73 -16.78 -6.12
CA ASN A 185 15.65 -15.78 -6.14
C ASN A 185 15.61 -14.88 -4.88
N GLY A 186 16.41 -15.21 -3.85
CA GLY A 186 16.52 -14.48 -2.60
C GLY A 186 15.48 -14.85 -1.54
N LEU A 187 15.78 -14.53 -0.27
CA LEU A 187 14.94 -14.88 0.89
C LEU A 187 13.61 -14.10 1.01
N ASN A 188 13.33 -13.20 0.07
CA ASN A 188 12.04 -12.52 -0.06
C ASN A 188 11.15 -13.13 -1.15
N HIS A 189 11.70 -14.06 -1.94
CA HIS A 189 10.92 -14.72 -2.96
C HIS A 189 9.95 -15.70 -2.31
N VAL A 190 8.68 -15.61 -2.70
CA VAL A 190 7.62 -16.49 -2.21
C VAL A 190 7.20 -17.37 -3.37
N TYR A 191 7.50 -18.66 -3.26
CA TYR A 191 6.98 -19.65 -4.20
C TYR A 191 5.49 -19.85 -3.99
N ALA A 192 4.76 -19.96 -5.09
CA ALA A 192 3.32 -20.22 -5.04
C ALA A 192 3.05 -21.56 -4.31
N PRO A 193 2.12 -21.59 -3.34
CA PRO A 193 1.80 -22.83 -2.63
C PRO A 193 1.05 -23.80 -3.55
N GLU A 194 1.20 -25.10 -3.30
CA GLU A 194 0.47 -26.14 -4.05
C GLU A 194 -1.05 -26.12 -3.77
N LYS A 195 -1.43 -25.66 -2.57
CA LYS A 195 -2.81 -25.65 -2.11
C LYS A 195 -3.35 -24.21 -2.07
N PHE A 196 -4.49 -24.01 -2.72
CA PHE A 196 -5.26 -22.77 -2.59
C PHE A 196 -5.85 -22.66 -1.18
N ASN A 197 -5.68 -21.51 -0.53
CA ASN A 197 -6.26 -21.27 0.80
C ASN A 197 -7.74 -20.89 0.66
N GLN A 198 -8.58 -21.89 0.44
CA GLN A 198 -10.02 -21.72 0.25
C GLN A 198 -10.70 -21.02 1.44
N PRO A 199 -10.43 -21.38 2.72
CA PRO A 199 -11.05 -20.69 3.85
C PRO A 199 -10.76 -19.19 3.85
N GLN A 200 -9.50 -18.80 3.65
CA GLN A 200 -9.13 -17.39 3.62
C GLN A 200 -9.80 -16.65 2.44
N PHE A 201 -9.83 -17.27 1.26
CA PHE A 201 -10.49 -16.69 0.09
C PHE A 201 -11.98 -16.45 0.32
N VAL A 202 -12.69 -17.41 0.91
CA VAL A 202 -14.11 -17.27 1.25
C VAL A 202 -14.29 -16.12 2.24
N CYS A 203 -13.48 -16.05 3.30
CA CYS A 203 -13.54 -14.94 4.26
C CYS A 203 -13.25 -13.58 3.60
N ASP A 204 -12.28 -13.52 2.69
CA ASP A 204 -11.94 -12.29 1.97
C ASP A 204 -13.08 -11.84 1.04
N MET A 205 -13.75 -12.79 0.37
CA MET A 205 -14.92 -12.51 -0.46
C MET A 205 -16.12 -12.05 0.38
N GLU A 206 -16.44 -12.74 1.48
CA GLU A 206 -17.48 -12.31 2.42
C GLU A 206 -17.23 -10.89 2.95
N TYR A 207 -15.97 -10.61 3.29
CA TYR A 207 -15.56 -9.28 3.72
C TYR A 207 -15.74 -8.24 2.61
N PHE A 208 -15.33 -8.56 1.38
CA PHE A 208 -15.54 -7.69 0.22
C PHE A 208 -17.02 -7.38 0.00
N TYR A 209 -17.90 -8.39 0.04
CA TYR A 209 -19.35 -8.20 -0.06
C TYR A 209 -19.90 -7.31 1.05
N SER A 210 -19.51 -7.56 2.30
CA SER A 210 -19.98 -6.76 3.43
C SER A 210 -19.65 -5.28 3.26
N ARG A 211 -18.48 -4.97 2.67
CA ARG A 211 -18.06 -3.60 2.38
C ARG A 211 -18.79 -2.99 1.20
N LEU A 212 -18.99 -3.74 0.13
CA LEU A 212 -19.69 -3.28 -1.07
C LEU A 212 -21.11 -2.82 -0.72
N LEU A 213 -21.78 -3.58 0.15
CA LEU A 213 -23.15 -3.32 0.60
C LEU A 213 -23.20 -2.34 1.80
N ASN A 214 -22.05 -1.81 2.22
CA ASN A 214 -21.89 -0.93 3.38
C ASN A 214 -22.56 -1.50 4.65
N PHE A 215 -22.55 -2.83 4.80
CA PHE A 215 -23.12 -3.48 5.97
C PHE A 215 -22.23 -3.22 7.18
N LYS A 216 -22.74 -2.41 8.10
CA LYS A 216 -22.16 -2.26 9.43
C LYS A 216 -22.69 -3.40 10.28
N THR A 217 -21.90 -4.45 10.45
CA THR A 217 -22.17 -5.40 11.54
C THR A 217 -21.93 -4.67 12.86
N PRO A 218 -22.82 -4.82 13.86
CA PRO A 218 -22.55 -4.27 15.20
C PRO A 218 -21.32 -4.94 15.83
N TYR A 219 -20.99 -6.14 15.35
CA TYR A 219 -19.84 -6.90 15.78
C TYR A 219 -18.58 -6.50 15.03
N ARG A 220 -17.48 -6.39 15.77
CA ARG A 220 -16.15 -6.35 15.18
C ARG A 220 -15.81 -7.72 14.60
N HIS A 221 -14.95 -7.77 13.59
CA HIS A 221 -14.57 -8.99 12.86
C HIS A 221 -13.90 -10.08 13.71
N TYR A 222 -13.55 -9.77 14.97
CA TYR A 222 -12.96 -10.69 15.93
C TYR A 222 -13.90 -11.04 17.10
N GLU A 223 -15.09 -10.45 17.15
CA GLU A 223 -16.08 -10.76 18.17
C GLU A 223 -16.81 -12.06 17.79
N SER A 224 -16.84 -13.00 18.73
CA SER A 224 -17.63 -14.22 18.59
C SER A 224 -19.11 -13.85 18.49
N LYS A 225 -19.75 -14.27 17.42
CA LYS A 225 -21.21 -14.17 17.27
C LYS A 225 -21.88 -15.29 18.07
N PRO A 226 -23.03 -15.03 18.73
CA PRO A 226 -23.82 -16.09 19.33
C PRO A 226 -24.26 -17.09 18.25
N ALA A 227 -24.16 -18.39 18.54
CA ALA A 227 -24.45 -19.45 17.55
C ALA A 227 -25.88 -19.40 16.97
N HIS A 228 -26.83 -18.79 17.69
CA HIS A 228 -28.23 -18.68 17.28
C HIS A 228 -28.54 -17.44 16.43
N LEU A 229 -27.59 -16.53 16.24
CA LEU A 229 -27.85 -15.25 15.59
C LEU A 229 -27.75 -15.41 14.06
N ASN A 230 -28.89 -15.71 13.44
CA ASN A 230 -29.03 -15.72 12.00
C ASN A 230 -29.10 -14.28 11.46
N ILE A 231 -28.01 -13.81 10.86
CA ILE A 231 -27.99 -12.52 10.17
C ILE A 231 -28.62 -12.73 8.79
N SER A 232 -29.94 -12.51 8.69
CA SER A 232 -30.64 -12.45 7.41
C SER A 232 -30.55 -11.03 6.85
N HIS A 233 -29.88 -10.89 5.70
CA HIS A 233 -29.83 -9.62 4.98
C HIS A 233 -30.96 -9.59 3.96
N LYS A 234 -31.87 -8.60 4.07
CA LYS A 234 -32.86 -8.31 3.03
C LYS A 234 -32.16 -7.54 1.90
N LEU A 235 -31.59 -8.27 0.95
CA LEU A 235 -31.03 -7.68 -0.27
C LEU A 235 -32.17 -7.30 -1.21
N THR A 236 -32.03 -6.16 -1.88
CA THR A 236 -32.88 -5.82 -3.02
C THR A 236 -32.63 -6.83 -4.16
N PRO A 237 -33.60 -7.02 -5.09
CA PRO A 237 -33.41 -7.94 -6.21
C PRO A 237 -32.17 -7.63 -7.06
N THR A 238 -31.84 -6.35 -7.23
CA THR A 238 -30.65 -5.90 -7.96
C THR A 238 -29.36 -6.25 -7.22
N GLU A 239 -29.28 -5.98 -5.91
CA GLU A 239 -28.14 -6.38 -5.07
C GLU A 239 -27.95 -7.90 -5.03
N LEU A 240 -29.05 -8.65 -5.00
CA LEU A 240 -29.02 -10.11 -5.04
C LEU A 240 -28.44 -10.61 -6.38
N ASN A 241 -28.87 -10.02 -7.50
CA ASN A 241 -28.33 -10.36 -8.82
C ASN A 241 -26.82 -10.04 -8.90
N THR A 242 -26.41 -8.84 -8.50
CA THR A 242 -24.98 -8.46 -8.45
C THR A 242 -24.18 -9.37 -7.52
N ALA A 243 -24.73 -9.75 -6.36
CA ALA A 243 -24.07 -10.67 -5.45
C ALA A 243 -23.86 -12.05 -6.09
N SER A 244 -24.86 -12.54 -6.83
CA SER A 244 -24.79 -13.79 -7.60
C SER A 244 -23.70 -13.74 -8.67
N GLU A 245 -23.62 -12.66 -9.45
CA GLU A 245 -22.60 -12.46 -10.49
C GLU A 245 -21.18 -12.45 -9.90
N ILE A 246 -20.95 -11.69 -8.82
CA ILE A 246 -19.65 -11.68 -8.14
C ILE A 246 -19.32 -13.07 -7.60
N ARG A 247 -20.32 -13.85 -7.16
CA ARG A 247 -20.11 -15.18 -6.58
C ARG A 247 -19.70 -16.15 -7.68
N GLN A 248 -20.35 -16.06 -8.83
CA GLN A 248 -19.99 -16.82 -10.02
C GLN A 248 -18.57 -16.48 -10.48
N ALA A 249 -18.22 -15.19 -10.54
CA ALA A 249 -16.87 -14.75 -10.88
C ALA A 249 -15.83 -15.28 -9.88
N ALA A 250 -16.11 -15.20 -8.58
CA ALA A 250 -15.24 -15.68 -7.51
C ALA A 250 -15.05 -17.21 -7.57
N ASN A 251 -16.12 -17.96 -7.83
CA ASN A 251 -16.06 -19.42 -7.99
C ASN A 251 -15.24 -19.82 -9.22
N SER A 252 -15.43 -19.10 -10.34
CA SER A 252 -14.65 -19.32 -11.56
C SER A 252 -13.16 -19.03 -11.32
N PHE A 253 -12.85 -17.90 -10.66
CA PHE A 253 -11.49 -17.56 -10.25
C PHE A 253 -10.89 -18.63 -9.34
N GLN A 254 -11.63 -19.08 -8.32
CA GLN A 254 -11.17 -20.11 -7.39
C GLN A 254 -10.79 -21.40 -8.14
N LYS A 255 -11.64 -21.87 -9.06
CA LYS A 255 -11.38 -23.09 -9.85
C LYS A 255 -10.13 -22.94 -10.71
N ALA A 256 -9.97 -21.80 -11.39
CA ALA A 256 -8.79 -21.50 -12.19
C ALA A 256 -7.52 -21.44 -11.32
N ALA A 257 -7.55 -20.65 -10.25
CA ALA A 257 -6.43 -20.49 -9.32
C ALA A 257 -6.03 -21.82 -8.67
N GLN A 258 -6.99 -22.67 -8.30
CA GLN A 258 -6.69 -23.98 -7.74
C GLN A 258 -5.99 -24.90 -8.74
N THR A 259 -6.37 -24.84 -10.02
CA THR A 259 -5.74 -25.62 -11.09
C THR A 259 -4.32 -25.14 -11.36
N GLU A 260 -4.12 -23.82 -11.45
CA GLU A 260 -2.82 -23.20 -11.64
C GLU A 260 -1.86 -23.46 -10.45
N LEU A 261 -2.34 -23.28 -9.22
CA LEU A 261 -1.52 -23.52 -8.02
C LEU A 261 -1.10 -24.99 -7.87
N LYS A 262 -1.96 -25.95 -8.25
CA LYS A 262 -1.57 -27.36 -8.32
C LYS A 262 -0.44 -27.58 -9.31
N HIS A 263 -0.54 -26.94 -10.49
CA HIS A 263 0.51 -27.01 -11.50
C HIS A 263 1.83 -26.40 -10.99
N PHE A 264 1.80 -25.17 -10.47
CA PHE A 264 2.98 -24.50 -9.92
C PHE A 264 3.57 -25.25 -8.72
N GLY A 265 2.73 -25.80 -7.84
CA GLY A 265 3.16 -26.62 -6.72
C GLY A 265 3.92 -27.88 -7.17
N LYS A 266 3.45 -28.53 -8.24
CA LYS A 266 4.13 -29.68 -8.85
C LYS A 266 5.48 -29.28 -9.44
N VAL A 267 5.54 -28.17 -10.18
CA VAL A 267 6.78 -27.65 -10.79
C VAL A 267 7.81 -27.30 -9.70
N ASN A 268 7.37 -26.59 -8.65
CA ASN A 268 8.24 -26.13 -7.57
C ASN A 268 8.50 -27.19 -6.48
N ARG A 269 8.04 -28.44 -6.67
CA ARG A 269 8.15 -29.49 -5.63
C ARG A 269 9.60 -29.80 -5.26
N LYS A 270 10.50 -29.80 -6.26
CA LYS A 270 11.95 -29.97 -6.04
C LYS A 270 12.51 -28.84 -5.18
N THR A 271 12.21 -27.60 -5.56
CA THR A 271 12.59 -26.38 -4.84
C THR A 271 12.09 -26.40 -3.39
N PHE A 272 10.84 -26.77 -3.13
CA PHE A 272 10.33 -26.90 -1.77
C PHE A 272 11.03 -27.99 -0.96
N THR A 273 11.43 -29.08 -1.61
CA THR A 273 12.18 -30.18 -0.97
C THR A 273 13.58 -29.72 -0.59
N ALA A 274 14.28 -29.02 -1.50
CA ALA A 274 15.58 -28.40 -1.27
C ALA A 274 15.52 -27.38 -0.10
N LEU A 275 14.55 -26.46 -0.13
CA LEU A 275 14.36 -25.50 0.97
C LEU A 275 14.07 -26.17 2.32
N ARG A 276 13.31 -27.27 2.34
CA ARG A 276 13.07 -28.05 3.56
C ARG A 276 14.32 -28.81 4.03
N SER A 277 15.14 -29.30 3.11
CA SER A 277 16.45 -29.90 3.42
C SER A 277 17.34 -28.88 4.12
N LEU A 278 17.53 -27.71 3.50
CA LEU A 278 18.29 -26.60 4.06
C LEU A 278 17.76 -26.15 5.43
N ALA A 279 16.44 -26.03 5.59
CA ALA A 279 15.83 -25.63 6.86
C ALA A 279 16.04 -26.64 8.00
N LYS A 280 16.20 -27.93 7.67
CA LYS A 280 16.51 -28.97 8.66
C LYS A 280 17.99 -28.98 9.05
N ASN A 281 18.87 -28.45 8.21
CA ASN A 281 20.29 -28.41 8.50
C ASN A 281 20.60 -27.37 9.58
N LYS A 282 20.89 -27.85 10.80
CA LYS A 282 21.20 -27.00 11.95
C LYS A 282 22.65 -26.50 11.96
N SER A 283 23.55 -27.02 11.11
CA SER A 283 24.96 -26.62 11.10
C SER A 283 25.20 -25.30 10.37
N ILE A 284 24.25 -24.85 9.55
CA ILE A 284 24.32 -23.62 8.77
C ILE A 284 23.30 -22.58 9.25
N VAL A 285 23.56 -21.32 8.91
CA VAL A 285 22.65 -20.18 9.06
C VAL A 285 22.53 -19.51 7.70
N ILE A 286 21.30 -19.34 7.23
CA ILE A 286 20.98 -18.65 5.98
C ILE A 286 20.42 -17.27 6.34
N SER A 287 21.08 -16.22 5.86
CA SER A 287 20.79 -14.83 6.23
C SER A 287 20.72 -13.90 5.02
N ARG A 288 20.14 -12.71 5.22
CA ARG A 288 20.11 -11.65 4.20
C ARG A 288 21.39 -10.81 4.33
N PRO A 289 22.02 -10.41 3.21
CA PRO A 289 23.06 -9.40 3.25
C PRO A 289 22.48 -8.05 3.69
N ASP A 290 23.35 -7.16 4.21
CA ASP A 290 22.98 -5.80 4.60
C ASP A 290 22.36 -5.00 3.44
N LYS A 291 22.85 -5.24 2.22
CA LYS A 291 22.39 -4.56 1.01
C LYS A 291 22.06 -5.56 -0.09
N GLY A 292 20.92 -5.36 -0.75
CA GLY A 292 20.49 -6.11 -1.93
C GLY A 292 19.57 -7.28 -1.65
N ARG A 293 19.43 -8.18 -2.65
CA ARG A 293 18.54 -9.34 -2.63
C ARG A 293 19.27 -10.68 -2.47
N GLY A 294 20.57 -10.65 -2.23
CA GLY A 294 21.38 -11.85 -2.13
C GLY A 294 21.02 -12.72 -0.93
N VAL A 295 21.69 -13.87 -0.86
CA VAL A 295 21.61 -14.82 0.24
C VAL A 295 23.01 -15.10 0.73
N VAL A 296 23.24 -15.04 2.03
CA VAL A 296 24.53 -15.38 2.64
C VAL A 296 24.34 -16.61 3.52
N ILE A 297 25.13 -17.65 3.24
CA ILE A 297 25.13 -18.89 4.01
C ILE A 297 26.43 -18.95 4.80
N MET A 298 26.34 -19.27 6.09
CA MET A 298 27.49 -19.35 6.98
C MET A 298 27.36 -20.55 7.90
N ASN A 299 28.50 -21.07 8.39
CA ASN A 299 28.48 -22.00 9.50
C ASN A 299 27.85 -21.34 10.74
N ARG A 300 27.01 -22.10 11.44
CA ARG A 300 26.30 -21.62 12.63
C ARG A 300 27.26 -21.25 13.75
N ALA A 301 28.33 -22.02 13.94
CA ALA A 301 29.35 -21.72 14.94
C ALA A 301 30.02 -20.36 14.66
N ASP A 302 30.37 -20.08 13.40
CA ASP A 302 30.98 -18.82 12.99
C ASP A 302 30.04 -17.64 13.15
N TYR A 303 28.76 -17.84 12.79
CA TYR A 303 27.72 -16.85 13.01
C TYR A 303 27.57 -16.51 14.50
N LEU A 304 27.48 -17.51 15.38
CA LEU A 304 27.37 -17.30 16.82
C LEU A 304 28.62 -16.62 17.40
N ARG A 305 29.82 -17.01 16.95
CA ARG A 305 31.07 -16.32 17.34
C ARG A 305 31.03 -14.85 16.94
N LYS A 306 30.66 -14.53 15.70
CA LYS A 306 30.54 -13.12 15.23
C LYS A 306 29.50 -12.32 16.02
N MET A 307 28.35 -12.92 16.35
CA MET A 307 27.31 -12.25 17.13
C MET A 307 27.73 -12.03 18.59
N ASN A 308 28.46 -12.98 19.18
CA ASN A 308 28.95 -12.86 20.56
C ASN A 308 30.16 -11.91 20.68
N PHE A 309 30.97 -11.77 19.63
CA PHE A 309 32.14 -10.87 19.63
C PHE A 309 31.74 -9.38 19.57
N GLY A 310 30.52 -9.08 19.14
CA GLY A 310 30.03 -7.70 18.97
C GLY A 310 29.05 -7.22 20.05
N VAL A 311 28.71 -8.05 21.04
CA VAL A 311 27.71 -7.69 22.06
C VAL A 311 28.20 -8.12 23.43
N ASP A 312 28.42 -7.14 24.32
CA ASP A 312 28.73 -7.37 25.73
C ASP A 312 27.68 -8.31 26.34
N VAL A 313 28.17 -9.44 26.87
CA VAL A 313 27.41 -10.69 27.13
C VAL A 313 26.26 -10.52 28.15
N LYS A 314 26.18 -9.39 28.86
CA LYS A 314 25.10 -9.11 29.82
C LYS A 314 23.74 -8.82 29.18
N ASP A 315 23.69 -8.43 27.90
CA ASP A 315 22.43 -7.96 27.26
C ASP A 315 21.76 -8.99 26.32
N ILE A 316 22.47 -10.09 25.98
CA ILE A 316 22.03 -11.05 24.94
C ILE A 316 21.04 -12.09 25.46
N SER A 317 21.18 -12.57 26.70
CA SER A 317 20.26 -13.56 27.28
C SER A 317 18.83 -13.02 27.26
N THR A 318 18.66 -11.76 27.69
CA THR A 318 17.36 -11.09 27.67
C THR A 318 16.87 -10.84 26.24
N ARG A 319 17.73 -10.51 25.27
CA ARG A 319 17.32 -10.24 23.88
C ARG A 319 17.08 -11.47 23.01
N MET A 320 17.77 -12.60 23.19
CA MET A 320 17.54 -13.80 22.36
C MET A 320 16.19 -14.46 22.68
N TYR A 321 15.81 -14.56 23.95
CA TYR A 321 14.47 -15.06 24.29
C TYR A 321 13.38 -14.05 23.90
N THR A 322 13.62 -12.75 24.03
CA THR A 322 12.65 -11.74 23.59
C THR A 322 12.50 -11.70 22.06
N THR A 323 13.59 -11.81 21.29
CA THR A 323 13.55 -11.67 19.82
C THR A 323 13.06 -12.94 19.13
N VAL A 324 13.35 -14.14 19.67
CA VAL A 324 12.84 -15.40 19.10
C VAL A 324 11.33 -15.57 19.38
N PHE A 325 10.80 -15.01 20.46
CA PHE A 325 9.35 -14.97 20.71
C PHE A 325 8.62 -13.81 19.99
N PHE A 326 9.32 -12.75 19.58
CA PHE A 326 8.71 -11.61 18.87
C PHE A 326 8.42 -11.86 17.38
N PHE A 327 8.81 -13.00 16.82
CA PHE A 327 8.38 -13.43 15.48
C PHE A 327 7.05 -14.20 15.53
N ILE A 328 6.02 -13.60 16.13
CA ILE A 328 4.61 -13.91 15.85
C ILE A 328 4.05 -12.74 15.06
N CYS A 329 3.75 -12.99 13.78
CA CYS A 329 3.12 -12.12 12.79
C CYS A 329 2.62 -10.73 13.27
N ILE A 330 3.48 -9.71 13.21
CA ILE A 330 3.04 -8.32 13.19
C ILE A 330 2.68 -7.96 11.74
N ARG A 331 1.42 -8.18 11.37
CA ARG A 331 0.85 -7.61 10.15
C ARG A 331 0.59 -6.11 10.41
N ARG A 332 1.47 -5.24 9.91
CA ARG A 332 1.26 -3.78 9.93
C ARG A 332 0.00 -3.42 9.14
N ARG A 333 -0.95 -2.73 9.78
CA ARG A 333 -1.93 -1.88 9.10
C ARG A 333 -1.76 -0.46 9.64
N ALA A 334 -1.10 0.39 8.85
CA ALA A 334 -1.11 1.82 9.09
C ALA A 334 -2.43 2.35 8.52
N ASP A 335 -3.41 2.60 9.40
CA ASP A 335 -4.51 3.49 9.08
C ASP A 335 -4.71 4.49 10.22
N LYS A 336 -5.04 5.70 9.80
CA LYS A 336 -4.95 6.95 10.55
C LYS A 336 -5.71 6.90 11.88
N GLY A 337 -4.98 7.13 12.97
CA GLY A 337 -5.49 7.75 14.21
C GLY A 337 -6.59 7.00 14.94
N ARG A 338 -6.24 6.00 15.75
CA ARG A 338 -6.70 5.78 17.14
C ARG A 338 -6.14 4.46 17.73
N LYS A 339 -5.62 4.57 18.96
CA LYS A 339 -5.22 3.57 19.98
C LYS A 339 -4.51 2.27 19.55
N TYR A 340 -3.40 1.97 20.24
CA TYR A 340 -2.64 0.73 20.15
C TYR A 340 -3.15 -0.26 21.21
N GLU A 341 -3.57 -1.45 20.80
CA GLU A 341 -3.78 -2.59 21.69
C GLU A 341 -2.90 -3.74 21.17
N GLY A 342 -2.04 -4.27 22.05
CA GLY A 342 -1.20 -5.44 21.77
C GLY A 342 -1.72 -6.64 22.55
N TYR A 343 -1.77 -7.80 21.91
CA TYR A 343 -2.15 -9.06 22.54
C TYR A 343 -0.94 -9.99 22.59
N ILE A 344 -0.68 -10.60 23.75
CA ILE A 344 0.33 -11.64 23.93
C ILE A 344 -0.40 -12.94 24.26
N ARG A 345 -0.18 -13.98 23.45
CA ARG A 345 -0.70 -15.33 23.68
C ARG A 345 0.44 -16.21 24.21
N PHE A 346 0.32 -16.72 25.43
CA PHE A 346 1.25 -17.71 25.96
C PHE A 346 0.70 -19.12 25.67
N GLY A 347 1.48 -19.92 24.96
CA GLY A 347 1.15 -21.32 24.66
C GLY A 347 2.12 -22.25 25.38
N HIS A 348 1.54 -23.16 26.17
CA HIS A 348 2.11 -24.32 26.87
C HIS A 348 2.98 -24.13 28.12
N THR A 349 2.65 -24.98 29.09
CA THR A 349 3.18 -25.16 30.43
C THR A 349 4.56 -25.82 30.41
N TYR A 350 5.59 -25.06 30.77
CA TYR A 350 6.79 -25.60 31.39
C TYR A 350 6.84 -25.10 32.82
N THR A 351 6.82 -26.02 33.78
CA THR A 351 7.01 -25.77 35.20
C THR A 351 8.47 -25.36 35.44
N ASN A 352 8.76 -24.06 35.30
CA ASN A 352 10.03 -23.50 35.74
C ASN A 352 9.75 -22.47 36.85
N GLN A 353 10.12 -22.81 38.08
CA GLN A 353 9.83 -22.02 39.30
C GLN A 353 10.42 -20.59 39.26
N ASN A 354 11.41 -20.33 38.40
CA ASN A 354 11.98 -18.99 38.24
C ASN A 354 11.12 -18.05 37.38
N LEU A 355 10.27 -18.59 36.50
CA LEU A 355 9.32 -17.80 35.69
C LEU A 355 8.12 -17.33 36.52
N THR A 356 7.70 -18.11 37.51
CA THR A 356 6.58 -17.77 38.41
C THR A 356 6.89 -16.50 39.20
N LYS A 357 8.12 -16.38 39.74
CA LYS A 357 8.56 -15.19 40.50
C LYS A 357 8.63 -13.91 39.64
N GLN A 358 9.03 -14.02 38.37
CA GLN A 358 9.06 -12.87 37.45
C GLN A 358 7.67 -12.43 37.00
N VAL A 359 6.77 -13.40 36.79
CA VAL A 359 5.36 -13.13 36.48
C VAL A 359 4.65 -12.48 37.68
N ASP A 360 4.94 -12.91 38.90
CA ASP A 360 4.35 -12.32 40.11
C ASP A 360 4.88 -10.90 40.41
N HIS A 361 6.14 -10.61 40.08
CA HIS A 361 6.67 -9.24 40.10
C HIS A 361 6.01 -8.35 39.02
N LEU A 362 5.74 -8.89 37.83
CA LEU A 362 5.02 -8.16 36.78
C LEU A 362 3.54 -7.93 37.14
N LYS A 363 2.90 -8.86 37.85
CA LYS A 363 1.53 -8.73 38.38
C LYS A 363 1.41 -7.62 39.43
N SER A 364 2.40 -7.44 40.30
CA SER A 364 2.36 -6.39 41.34
C SER A 364 2.58 -4.98 40.79
N THR A 365 3.19 -4.84 39.61
CA THR A 365 3.61 -3.54 39.07
C THR A 365 2.57 -2.91 38.12
N VAL A 366 1.61 -3.69 37.58
CA VAL A 366 0.64 -3.20 36.57
C VAL A 366 -0.77 -3.25 37.13
N ALA A 367 -1.21 -2.13 37.70
CA ALA A 367 -2.39 -2.05 38.58
C ALA A 367 -3.78 -2.33 37.96
N ARG A 368 -3.94 -2.62 36.66
CA ARG A 368 -5.27 -3.02 36.10
C ARG A 368 -5.14 -3.92 34.88
N GLY A 369 -5.19 -5.23 35.12
CA GLY A 369 -5.49 -6.24 34.11
C GLY A 369 -6.57 -7.17 34.67
N TYR A 370 -7.53 -7.57 33.83
CA TYR A 370 -8.52 -8.57 34.22
C TYR A 370 -8.18 -9.92 33.57
N GLN A 371 -8.24 -10.97 34.39
CA GLN A 371 -8.00 -12.34 33.98
C GLN A 371 -9.30 -12.96 33.45
N ARG A 372 -9.22 -13.66 32.32
CA ARG A 372 -10.32 -14.49 31.82
C ARG A 372 -9.79 -15.90 31.56
N GLU A 373 -10.40 -16.89 32.19
CA GLU A 373 -10.10 -18.29 31.94
C GLU A 373 -11.00 -18.82 30.83
N GLY A 374 -10.42 -19.53 29.88
CA GLY A 374 -11.14 -20.27 28.84
C GLY A 374 -10.57 -21.67 28.69
N ALA A 375 -11.30 -22.53 27.99
CA ALA A 375 -10.97 -23.97 27.84
C ALA A 375 -9.55 -24.28 27.30
N ASN A 376 -8.85 -23.27 26.74
CA ASN A 376 -7.51 -23.41 26.16
C ASN A 376 -6.43 -22.56 26.86
N GLY A 377 -6.66 -22.15 28.10
CA GLY A 377 -5.68 -21.46 28.95
C GLY A 377 -6.11 -20.07 29.46
N THR A 378 -5.23 -19.44 30.22
CA THR A 378 -5.47 -18.16 30.90
C THR A 378 -5.07 -16.99 30.01
N TYR A 379 -5.97 -16.01 29.86
CA TYR A 379 -5.71 -14.77 29.12
C TYR A 379 -5.55 -13.61 30.09
N VAL A 380 -4.51 -12.78 29.88
CA VAL A 380 -4.32 -11.52 30.59
C VAL A 380 -4.43 -10.39 29.58
N ILE A 381 -5.41 -9.51 29.78
CA ILE A 381 -5.67 -8.37 28.90
C ILE A 381 -5.13 -7.11 29.57
N PHE A 382 -4.26 -6.38 28.89
CA PHE A 382 -3.71 -5.11 29.35
C PHE A 382 -4.38 -3.94 28.62
N GLN A 383 -4.87 -2.96 29.37
CA GLN A 383 -5.41 -1.73 28.83
C GLN A 383 -4.43 -0.59 29.11
N MET A 384 -3.76 -0.08 28.08
CA MET A 384 -2.90 1.11 28.21
C MET A 384 -3.74 2.38 28.04
N ASN A 385 -3.85 3.16 29.12
CA ASN A 385 -4.43 4.50 29.05
C ASN A 385 -3.37 5.49 28.60
N SER A 386 -3.60 6.16 27.47
CA SER A 386 -2.84 7.38 27.14
C SER A 386 -3.38 8.52 28.01
N SER A 387 -2.60 8.97 28.99
CA SER A 387 -2.85 10.23 29.67
C SER A 387 -2.76 11.37 28.64
N ARG A 388 -3.84 12.15 28.51
CA ARG A 388 -3.74 13.50 27.94
C ARG A 388 -3.42 14.43 29.11
N ALA A 389 -2.29 15.13 29.01
CA ALA A 389 -2.00 16.26 29.86
C ALA A 389 -3.07 17.33 29.63
N SER A 390 -3.53 17.90 30.75
CA SER A 390 -4.48 19.02 30.89
C SER A 390 -4.12 20.24 30.07
#